data_AF-A0A0S4V2N5-F1
#
_entry.id   AF-A0A0S4V2N5-F1
#
_cell.length_a   1.000
_cell.length_b   1.000
_cell.length_c   1.000
_cell.angle_alpha   90.00
_cell.angle_beta   90.00
_cell.angle_gamma   90.00
#
_symmetry.space_group_name_H-M   'P 1'
#
loop_
_entity.id
_entity.type
_entity.pdbx_description
1 polymer ?
#
loop_
_entity_poly.entity_id
_entity_poly.type
_entity_poly.pdbx_seq_one_letter_code
_entity_poly.pdbx_strand_id
1 'polypeptide(L)'
;MSGVQLLFTATDGPLGWAIRACTWSAWSHVAMVDGDHVIESMPGHGVRRVSLAGAIQRADRHELATMPARDPARIIAAAAGQIGKPYDYTAVLGIGLHRDWQQTDAWFCSELMAWSFHQAGEPLFRADCVRRVTPQHLWMLAPLNQQASADVLL
;
A
#
# COMPACT_ATOMS: atom_id res chain seq x y z
N MET A 1 16.24 5.62 -13.42
CA MET A 1 15.88 5.62 -11.99
C MET A 1 15.16 4.33 -11.70
N SER A 2 15.55 3.63 -10.63
CA SER A 2 14.88 2.38 -10.21
C SER A 2 13.65 2.72 -9.38
N GLY A 3 12.74 1.76 -9.21
CA GLY A 3 11.50 1.98 -8.45
C GLY A 3 10.90 0.68 -7.93
N VAL A 4 9.97 0.83 -6.98
CA VAL A 4 9.15 -0.26 -6.45
C VAL A 4 7.74 -0.10 -6.98
N GLN A 5 7.17 -1.17 -7.53
CA GLN A 5 5.78 -1.13 -7.97
C GLN A 5 4.83 -1.42 -6.80
N LEU A 6 3.82 -0.57 -6.67
CA LEU A 6 2.69 -0.77 -5.78
C LEU A 6 1.46 -1.10 -6.61
N LEU A 7 0.76 -2.17 -6.23
CA LEU A 7 -0.53 -2.55 -6.77
C LEU A 7 -1.63 -1.94 -5.91
N PHE A 8 -2.38 -1.00 -6.48
CA PHE A 8 -3.59 -0.46 -5.90
C PHE A 8 -4.78 -1.27 -6.37
N THR A 9 -5.68 -1.61 -5.45
CA THR A 9 -6.90 -2.36 -5.78
C THR A 9 -8.12 -1.77 -5.10
N ALA A 10 -9.26 -1.93 -5.76
CA ALA A 10 -10.56 -1.58 -5.23
C ALA A 10 -11.54 -2.75 -5.44
N THR A 11 -12.31 -3.06 -4.42
CA THR A 11 -13.44 -4.00 -4.50
C THR A 11 -14.75 -3.29 -4.14
N ASP A 12 -15.83 -3.63 -4.82
CA ASP A 12 -17.16 -3.03 -4.64
C ASP A 12 -18.01 -3.72 -3.55
N GLY A 13 -17.45 -4.74 -2.90
CA GLY A 13 -18.04 -5.33 -1.70
C GLY A 13 -18.12 -4.35 -0.51
N PRO A 14 -18.91 -4.68 0.54
CA PRO A 14 -19.20 -3.78 1.66
C PRO A 14 -17.95 -3.24 2.38
N LEU A 15 -16.95 -4.11 2.62
CA LEU A 15 -15.70 -3.71 3.26
C LEU A 15 -14.88 -2.76 2.40
N GLY A 16 -14.77 -3.03 1.10
CA GLY A 16 -14.05 -2.16 0.17
C GLY A 16 -14.70 -0.78 0.04
N TRP A 17 -16.04 -0.73 0.00
CA TRP A 17 -16.79 0.52 0.08
C TRP A 17 -16.52 1.29 1.38
N ALA A 18 -16.59 0.61 2.54
CA ALA A 18 -16.36 1.24 3.84
C ALA A 18 -14.95 1.83 3.97
N ILE A 19 -13.92 1.10 3.51
CA ILE A 19 -12.54 1.59 3.52
C ILE A 19 -12.40 2.83 2.63
N ARG A 20 -12.89 2.79 1.39
CA ARG A 20 -12.84 3.94 0.47
C ARG A 20 -13.52 5.17 1.06
N ALA A 21 -14.69 5.00 1.69
CA ALA A 21 -15.41 6.09 2.36
C ALA A 21 -14.63 6.66 3.56
N CYS A 22 -14.11 5.80 4.45
CA CYS A 22 -13.39 6.24 5.66
C CYS A 22 -11.99 6.79 5.39
N THR A 23 -11.41 6.49 4.22
CA THR A 23 -10.07 6.95 3.84
C THR A 23 -10.09 8.03 2.76
N TRP A 24 -11.28 8.44 2.30
CA TRP A 24 -11.48 9.30 1.13
C TRP A 24 -10.61 8.86 -0.06
N SER A 25 -10.54 7.55 -0.28
CA SER A 25 -9.70 6.97 -1.33
C SER A 25 -10.53 6.34 -2.43
N ALA A 26 -10.03 6.43 -3.66
CA ALA A 26 -10.52 5.61 -4.77
C ALA A 26 -10.20 4.11 -4.58
N TRP A 27 -9.21 3.80 -3.72
CA TRP A 27 -8.63 2.48 -3.50
C TRP A 27 -8.94 1.95 -2.11
N SER A 28 -9.29 0.68 -2.01
CA SER A 28 -9.53 0.03 -0.72
C SER A 28 -8.31 -0.72 -0.19
N HIS A 29 -7.31 -0.97 -1.04
CA HIS A 29 -6.16 -1.79 -0.69
C HIS A 29 -4.93 -1.46 -1.53
N VAL A 30 -3.76 -1.74 -0.97
CA VAL A 30 -2.46 -1.58 -1.64
C VAL A 30 -1.53 -2.72 -1.25
N ALA A 31 -0.74 -3.18 -2.21
CA ALA A 31 0.24 -4.24 -2.05
C ALA A 31 1.55 -3.90 -2.77
N MET A 32 2.66 -4.47 -2.32
CA MET A 32 3.97 -4.29 -2.94
C MET A 32 4.27 -5.42 -3.92
N VAL A 33 4.68 -5.12 -5.14
CA VAL A 33 5.07 -6.12 -6.13
C VAL A 33 6.47 -6.67 -5.83
N ASP A 34 6.60 -7.99 -5.83
CA ASP A 34 7.85 -8.73 -5.69
C ASP A 34 7.85 -9.92 -6.69
N GLY A 35 8.33 -9.64 -7.90
CA GLY A 35 8.26 -10.54 -9.05
C GLY A 35 6.81 -10.88 -9.42
N ASP A 36 6.50 -12.17 -9.55
CA ASP A 36 5.14 -12.67 -9.84
C ASP A 36 4.19 -12.68 -8.62
N HIS A 37 4.63 -12.09 -7.52
CA HIS A 37 3.91 -12.05 -6.25
C HIS A 37 3.68 -10.62 -5.78
N VAL A 38 2.78 -10.47 -4.83
CA VAL A 38 2.64 -9.27 -4.03
C VAL A 38 2.76 -9.59 -2.54
N ILE A 39 3.32 -8.64 -1.79
CA ILE A 39 3.31 -8.62 -0.33
C ILE A 39 2.23 -7.64 0.11
N GLU A 40 1.28 -8.12 0.91
CA GLU A 40 0.12 -7.35 1.35
C GLU A 40 -0.23 -7.62 2.80
N SER A 41 -0.84 -6.65 3.47
CA SER A 41 -1.57 -6.89 4.73
C SER A 41 -3.07 -6.94 4.46
N MET A 42 -3.70 -8.11 4.59
CA MET A 42 -5.10 -8.34 4.21
C MET A 42 -6.00 -8.63 5.42
N PRO A 43 -7.21 -8.07 5.49
CA PRO A 43 -8.21 -8.47 6.49
C PRO A 43 -8.38 -9.99 6.56
N GLY A 44 -8.37 -10.52 7.78
CA GLY A 44 -8.54 -11.95 8.09
C GLY A 44 -7.27 -12.79 7.93
N HIS A 45 -6.20 -12.24 7.34
CA HIS A 45 -4.99 -13.01 7.03
C HIS A 45 -3.71 -12.35 7.54
N GLY A 46 -3.69 -11.03 7.73
CA GLY A 46 -2.47 -10.29 8.06
C GLY A 46 -1.53 -10.17 6.87
N VAL A 47 -0.23 -10.02 7.17
CA VAL A 47 0.82 -9.86 6.16
C VAL A 47 1.14 -11.19 5.50
N ARG A 48 1.01 -11.26 4.19
CA ARG A 48 1.24 -12.47 3.41
C ARG A 48 1.84 -12.15 2.04
N ARG A 49 2.39 -13.18 1.42
CA ARG A 49 2.79 -13.19 0.00
C ARG A 49 1.77 -13.99 -0.80
N VAL A 50 1.23 -13.42 -1.86
CA VAL A 50 0.27 -14.06 -2.77
C VAL A 50 0.64 -13.80 -4.22
N SER A 51 0.09 -14.57 -5.16
CA SER A 51 0.28 -14.32 -6.59
C SER A 51 -0.23 -12.92 -6.98
N LEU A 52 0.55 -12.18 -7.76
CA LEU A 52 0.16 -10.90 -8.35
C LEU A 52 -1.09 -11.05 -9.23
N ALA A 53 -1.09 -12.05 -10.12
CA ALA A 53 -2.23 -12.35 -10.98
C ALA A 53 -3.49 -12.66 -10.16
N GLY A 54 -3.35 -13.45 -9.08
CA GLY A 54 -4.47 -13.76 -8.18
C GLY A 54 -4.96 -12.55 -7.37
N ALA A 55 -4.08 -11.60 -7.03
CA ALA A 55 -4.47 -10.35 -6.39
C ALA A 55 -5.29 -9.46 -7.35
N ILE A 56 -4.83 -9.33 -8.60
CA ILE A 56 -5.53 -8.59 -9.66
C ILE A 56 -6.90 -9.21 -9.96
N GLN A 57 -6.97 -10.54 -10.09
CA GLN A 57 -8.22 -11.23 -10.43
C GLN A 57 -9.33 -11.06 -9.38
N ARG A 58 -8.95 -10.83 -8.11
CA ARG A 58 -9.90 -10.61 -7.01
C ARG A 58 -10.36 -9.16 -6.87
N ALA A 59 -9.79 -8.25 -7.65
CA ALA A 59 -10.12 -6.82 -7.60
C ALA A 59 -11.06 -6.44 -8.73
N ASP A 60 -12.04 -5.57 -8.44
CA ASP A 60 -12.93 -5.01 -9.46
C ASP A 60 -12.22 -3.92 -10.27
N ARG A 61 -11.29 -3.20 -9.62
CA ARG A 61 -10.39 -2.24 -10.25
C ARG A 61 -8.99 -2.40 -9.70
N HIS A 62 -7.99 -2.19 -10.56
CA HIS A 62 -6.60 -2.20 -10.14
C HIS A 62 -5.76 -1.20 -10.94
N GLU A 63 -4.65 -0.75 -10.34
CA GLU A 63 -3.66 0.06 -11.02
C GLU A 63 -2.27 -0.18 -10.43
N LEU A 64 -1.25 -0.13 -11.27
CA LEU A 64 0.15 -0.25 -10.86
C LEU A 64 0.81 1.12 -10.91
N ALA A 65 1.42 1.53 -9.79
CA ALA A 65 2.20 2.75 -9.73
C ALA A 65 3.63 2.45 -9.28
N THR A 66 4.60 2.92 -10.06
CA THR A 66 6.02 2.77 -9.74
C THR A 66 6.47 3.94 -8.88
N MET A 67 6.76 3.66 -7.60
CA MET A 67 7.33 4.65 -6.68
C MET A 67 8.85 4.76 -6.89
N PRO A 68 9.42 5.98 -6.92
CA PRO A 68 10.86 6.17 -6.96
C PRO A 68 11.53 5.48 -5.77
N ALA A 69 12.60 4.73 -6.03
CA ALA A 69 13.40 4.09 -4.98
C ALA A 69 14.86 3.98 -5.42
N ARG A 70 15.78 4.33 -4.52
CA ARG A 70 17.22 4.16 -4.74
C ARG A 70 17.60 2.69 -4.62
N ASP A 71 17.01 1.98 -3.65
CA ASP A 71 17.21 0.55 -3.42
C ASP A 71 15.86 -0.18 -3.26
N PRO A 72 15.22 -0.56 -4.39
CA PRO A 72 13.96 -1.32 -4.36
C PRO A 72 14.06 -2.63 -3.56
N ALA A 73 15.21 -3.30 -3.59
CA ALA A 73 15.40 -4.59 -2.94
C ALA A 73 15.33 -4.47 -1.42
N ARG A 74 15.90 -3.41 -0.83
CA ARG A 74 15.78 -3.15 0.61
C ARG A 74 14.35 -2.88 1.06
N ILE A 75 13.56 -2.18 0.25
CA ILE A 75 12.15 -1.88 0.55
C ILE A 75 11.33 -3.18 0.49
N ILE A 76 11.52 -3.99 -0.54
CA ILE A 76 10.87 -5.29 -0.68
C ILE A 76 11.26 -6.23 0.46
N ALA A 77 12.55 -6.28 0.82
CA ALA A 77 13.03 -7.09 1.94
C ALA A 77 12.42 -6.64 3.29
N ALA A 78 12.26 -5.32 3.51
CA ALA A 78 11.60 -4.81 4.70
C ALA A 78 10.14 -5.29 4.78
N ALA A 79 9.38 -5.20 3.68
CA ALA A 79 8.02 -5.69 3.61
C ALA A 79 7.95 -7.22 3.82
N ALA A 80 8.84 -7.97 3.18
CA ALA A 80 8.91 -9.43 3.28
C ALA A 80 9.19 -9.88 4.72
N GLY A 81 10.02 -9.14 5.46
CA GLY A 81 10.31 -9.40 6.87
C GLY A 81 9.12 -9.22 7.81
N GLN A 82 8.00 -8.67 7.34
CA GLN A 82 6.76 -8.52 8.12
C GLN A 82 5.76 -9.66 7.88
N ILE A 83 6.03 -10.59 6.96
CA ILE A 83 5.14 -11.72 6.66
C ILE A 83 4.81 -12.51 7.94
N GLY A 84 3.52 -12.81 8.13
CA GLY A 84 2.99 -13.50 9.32
C GLY A 84 2.43 -12.57 10.39
N LYS A 85 2.70 -11.26 10.34
CA LYS A 85 2.12 -10.30 11.28
C LYS A 85 0.62 -10.09 11.06
N PRO A 86 -0.18 -9.83 12.11
CA PRO A 86 -1.62 -9.68 12.00
C PRO A 86 -2.05 -8.41 11.25
N TYR A 87 -3.30 -8.41 10.80
CA TYR A 87 -3.93 -7.24 10.20
C TYR A 87 -4.39 -6.26 11.27
N ASP A 88 -4.18 -4.96 11.04
CA ASP A 88 -4.66 -3.91 11.94
C ASP A 88 -6.10 -3.51 11.62
N TYR A 89 -7.05 -4.03 12.39
CA TYR A 89 -8.47 -3.66 12.30
C TYR A 89 -8.80 -2.31 12.93
N THR A 90 -7.94 -1.80 13.82
CA THR A 90 -8.18 -0.51 14.49
C THR A 90 -8.08 0.64 13.48
N ALA A 91 -7.25 0.48 12.44
CA ALA A 91 -7.14 1.41 11.33
C ALA A 91 -8.44 1.56 10.51
N VAL A 92 -9.26 0.51 10.39
CA VAL A 92 -10.52 0.55 9.63
C VAL A 92 -11.66 1.18 10.45
N LEU A 93 -11.71 0.93 11.75
CA LEU A 93 -12.80 1.39 12.62
C LEU A 93 -12.71 2.87 13.00
N GLY A 94 -11.65 3.60 12.61
CA GLY A 94 -11.56 5.05 12.81
C GLY A 94 -11.44 5.52 14.27
N ILE A 95 -11.43 4.60 15.24
CA ILE A 95 -11.29 4.91 16.68
C ILE A 95 -9.80 5.02 17.05
N GLY A 96 -9.09 5.97 16.43
CA GLY A 96 -7.64 6.08 16.58
C GLY A 96 -7.15 7.53 16.64
N LEU A 97 -7.59 8.31 17.64
CA LEU A 97 -7.08 9.66 17.89
C LEU A 97 -5.55 9.71 18.17
N HIS A 98 -4.91 8.54 18.38
CA HIS A 98 -3.48 8.38 18.67
C HIS A 98 -2.84 7.16 17.97
N ARG A 99 -3.12 6.92 16.67
CA ARG A 99 -2.39 5.87 15.92
C ARG A 99 -0.96 6.34 15.60
N ASP A 100 -0.01 5.41 15.69
CA ASP A 100 1.36 5.55 15.20
C ASP A 100 1.62 4.45 14.18
N TRP A 101 1.54 4.81 12.90
CA TRP A 101 1.71 3.90 11.76
C TRP A 101 3.09 3.20 11.74
N GLN A 102 4.03 3.60 12.58
CA GLN A 102 5.34 2.94 12.72
C GLN A 102 5.31 1.75 13.69
N GLN A 103 4.23 1.53 14.44
CA GLN A 103 4.10 0.35 15.29
C GLN A 103 4.00 -0.91 14.43
N THR A 104 4.81 -1.90 14.79
CA THR A 104 5.01 -3.09 13.95
C THR A 104 4.31 -4.33 14.47
N ASP A 105 3.37 -4.21 15.40
CA ASP A 105 2.61 -5.32 15.99
C ASP A 105 1.49 -5.80 15.06
N ALA A 106 0.84 -4.89 14.33
CA ALA A 106 -0.15 -5.19 13.30
C ALA A 106 -0.07 -4.16 12.16
N TRP A 107 -0.49 -4.56 10.96
CA TRP A 107 -0.35 -3.72 9.78
C TRP A 107 -1.68 -3.42 9.09
N PHE A 108 -1.93 -2.13 8.84
CA PHE A 108 -2.82 -1.72 7.77
C PHE A 108 -2.06 -1.72 6.44
N CYS A 109 -2.72 -2.04 5.33
CA CYS A 109 -2.07 -2.30 4.04
C CYS A 109 -1.14 -1.15 3.58
N SER A 110 -1.62 0.08 3.65
CA SER A 110 -0.84 1.27 3.25
C SER A 110 0.23 1.68 4.26
N GLU A 111 0.04 1.39 5.54
CA GLU A 111 1.04 1.66 6.59
C GLU A 111 2.23 0.72 6.45
N LEU A 112 1.99 -0.56 6.12
CA LEU A 112 3.07 -1.51 5.81
C LEU A 112 3.94 -1.00 4.65
N MET A 113 3.32 -0.44 3.61
CA MET A 113 4.07 0.13 2.48
C MET A 113 4.94 1.30 2.96
N ALA A 114 4.33 2.30 3.59
CA ALA A 114 5.06 3.48 4.08
C ALA A 114 6.20 3.11 5.04
N TRP A 115 5.98 2.13 5.92
CA TRP A 115 6.98 1.63 6.85
C TRP A 115 8.13 0.94 6.15
N SER A 116 7.85 0.16 5.13
CA SER A 116 8.90 -0.53 4.35
C SER A 116 9.86 0.47 3.69
N PHE A 117 9.32 1.57 3.14
CA PHE A 117 10.11 2.68 2.61
C PHE A 117 10.92 3.39 3.70
N HIS A 118 10.30 3.69 4.85
CA HIS A 118 10.97 4.31 5.98
C HIS A 118 12.14 3.46 6.49
N GLN A 119 11.94 2.16 6.67
CA GLN A 119 12.98 1.22 7.12
C GLN A 119 14.13 1.07 6.13
N ALA A 120 13.87 1.22 4.83
CA ALA A 120 14.91 1.22 3.82
C ALA A 120 15.75 2.52 3.82
N GLY A 121 15.38 3.53 4.61
CA GLY A 121 16.02 4.85 4.63
C GLY A 121 15.51 5.79 3.53
N GLU A 122 14.33 5.51 2.98
CA GLU A 122 13.70 6.25 1.88
C GLU A 122 12.28 6.70 2.24
N PRO A 123 12.09 7.48 3.34
CA PRO A 123 10.76 7.79 3.84
C PRO A 123 9.91 8.58 2.84
N LEU A 124 8.69 8.09 2.57
CA LEU A 124 7.70 8.75 1.73
C LEU A 124 6.98 9.90 2.45
N PHE A 125 6.89 9.81 3.77
CA PHE A 125 6.20 10.78 4.62
C PHE A 125 7.10 11.20 5.78
N ARG A 126 6.88 12.43 6.27
CA ARG A 126 7.45 12.89 7.53
C ARG A 126 6.66 12.27 8.68
N ALA A 127 7.31 11.40 9.46
CA ALA A 127 6.66 10.61 10.50
C ALA A 127 6.00 11.47 11.60
N ASP A 128 6.54 12.65 11.88
CA ASP A 128 6.02 13.63 12.83
C ASP A 128 4.77 14.37 12.32
N CYS A 129 4.58 14.44 11.01
CA CYS A 129 3.46 15.15 10.37
C CYS A 129 2.26 14.25 10.07
N VAL A 130 2.47 12.93 9.95
CA VAL A 130 1.45 11.97 9.51
C VAL A 130 1.27 10.91 10.59
N ARG A 131 0.10 10.90 11.24
CA ARG A 131 -0.25 9.90 12.28
C ARG A 131 -0.79 8.59 11.68
N ARG A 132 -1.29 8.63 10.44
CA ARG A 132 -1.86 7.49 9.74
C ARG A 132 -1.57 7.59 8.25
N VAL A 133 -1.21 6.48 7.63
CA VAL A 133 -1.11 6.38 6.17
C VAL A 133 -2.34 5.65 5.65
N THR A 134 -2.96 6.20 4.60
CA THR A 134 -4.10 5.60 3.90
C THR A 134 -3.71 5.25 2.46
N PRO A 135 -4.48 4.41 1.75
CA PRO A 135 -4.23 4.16 0.33
C PRO A 135 -4.21 5.46 -0.49
N GLN A 136 -5.04 6.44 -0.14
CA GLN A 136 -5.06 7.74 -0.81
C GLN A 136 -3.74 8.50 -0.66
N HIS A 137 -3.13 8.50 0.53
CA HIS A 137 -1.87 9.19 0.75
C HIS A 137 -0.76 8.65 -0.16
N LEU A 138 -0.69 7.34 -0.36
CA LEU A 138 0.26 6.72 -1.28
C LEU A 138 -0.08 7.03 -2.74
N TRP A 139 -1.37 7.03 -3.09
CA TRP A 139 -1.83 7.34 -4.45
C TRP A 139 -1.52 8.79 -4.87
N MET A 140 -1.47 9.72 -3.91
CA MET A 140 -1.15 11.13 -4.16
C MET A 140 0.35 11.37 -4.43
N LEU A 141 1.23 10.40 -4.17
CA LEU A 141 2.66 10.54 -4.44
C LEU A 141 2.91 10.46 -5.94
N ALA A 142 3.82 11.28 -6.45
CA ALA A 142 4.18 11.28 -7.87
C ALA A 142 4.89 9.97 -8.24
N PRO A 143 4.32 9.12 -9.11
CA PRO A 143 4.99 7.92 -9.59
C PRO A 143 5.99 8.26 -10.69
N LEU A 144 6.95 7.36 -10.94
CA LEU A 144 7.88 7.46 -12.07
C LEU A 144 7.18 7.39 -13.44
N ASN A 145 5.96 6.82 -13.52
CA ASN A 145 5.30 6.50 -14.78
C ASN A 145 4.22 7.53 -15.23
N GLN A 146 4.33 8.81 -14.88
CA GLN A 146 3.38 9.84 -15.37
C GLN A 146 3.59 10.29 -16.84
N GLN A 147 4.42 9.61 -17.62
CA GLN A 147 4.58 9.85 -19.06
C GLN A 147 4.01 8.70 -19.91
N ALA A 148 2.68 8.50 -19.91
CA ALA A 148 1.99 7.70 -20.94
C ALA A 148 0.45 7.88 -20.96
N SER A 149 -0.08 9.08 -20.71
CA SER A 149 -1.52 9.34 -20.94
C SER A 149 -1.82 10.71 -21.56
N ALA A 150 -0.79 11.45 -22.00
CA ALA A 150 -0.97 12.73 -22.70
C ALA A 150 -1.01 12.61 -24.24
N ASP A 151 -0.69 11.45 -24.83
CA ASP A 151 -0.64 11.26 -26.30
C ASP A 151 -1.86 10.54 -26.90
N VAL A 152 -2.96 10.43 -26.15
CA VAL A 152 -4.26 10.06 -26.72
C VAL A 152 -5.15 11.29 -26.65
N LEU A 153 -4.87 12.28 -27.50
CA LEU A 153 -5.77 13.33 -27.99
C LEU A 153 -4.95 14.34 -28.82
N LEU A 154 -4.42 13.89 -29.96
CA LEU A 154 -4.16 14.71 -31.15
C LEU A 154 -4.49 13.90 -32.41
#